data_AF-A0A8T6QFV7-F1
#
_entry.id   AF-A0A8T6QFV7-F1
#
_cell.length_a   1.000
_cell.length_b   1.000
_cell.length_c   1.000
_cell.angle_alpha   90.00
_cell.angle_beta   90.00
_cell.angle_gamma   90.00
#
_symmetry.space_group_name_H-M   'P 1'
#
loop_
_entity.id
_entity.type
_entity.pdbx_description
1 polymer ?
#
loop_
_entity_poly.entity_id
_entity_poly.type
_entity_poly.pdbx_seq_one_letter_code
_entity_poly.pdbx_strand_id
1 'polypeptide(L)'
;MIRHEIERHQVQPQEMEIVLYLDPMLYWFNGHFAVQPLLPGVAQLDWVMHYATTLLAPGWRFRSIQNVKFLAPLIPETTVTLQLT
;
A
#
# COMPACT_ATOMS: atom_id res chain seq x y z
N MET A 1 -5.19 12.91 -0.16
CA MET A 1 -3.99 12.16 0.23
C MET A 1 -3.90 10.95 -0.69
N ILE A 2 -3.50 11.18 -1.93
CA ILE A 2 -3.79 10.28 -3.05
C ILE A 2 -2.61 9.32 -3.21
N ARG A 3 -2.89 8.02 -3.21
CA ARG A 3 -1.94 6.98 -3.64
C ARG A 3 -1.60 7.23 -5.10
N HIS A 4 -0.32 7.36 -5.45
CA HIS A 4 0.08 7.50 -6.83
C HIS A 4 0.17 6.12 -7.47
N GLU A 5 -0.94 5.68 -8.07
CA GLU A 5 -0.99 4.48 -8.89
C GLU A 5 -0.42 4.78 -10.28
N ILE A 6 0.62 4.04 -10.66
CA ILE A 6 1.24 4.12 -11.99
C ILE A 6 0.50 3.18 -12.94
N GLU A 7 0.35 1.92 -12.51
CA GLU A 7 -0.23 0.85 -13.32
C GLU A 7 -0.99 -0.14 -12.45
N ARG A 8 -1.90 -0.87 -13.10
CA ARG A 8 -2.67 -1.95 -12.49
C ARG A 8 -2.85 -3.09 -13.47
N HIS A 9 -2.64 -4.30 -12.98
CA HIS A 9 -2.81 -5.53 -13.74
C HIS A 9 -3.67 -6.53 -12.97
N GLN A 10 -4.67 -7.10 -13.63
CA GLN A 10 -5.37 -8.27 -13.11
C GLN A 10 -4.64 -9.51 -13.60
N VAL A 11 -4.00 -10.25 -12.69
CA VAL A 11 -3.25 -11.47 -13.02
C VAL A 11 -4.19 -12.66 -13.11
N GLN A 12 -5.14 -12.75 -12.17
CA GLN A 12 -6.22 -13.75 -12.13
C GLN A 12 -7.50 -13.13 -11.55
N PRO A 13 -8.67 -13.81 -11.60
CA PRO A 13 -9.90 -13.26 -11.02
C PRO A 13 -9.79 -12.81 -9.56
N GLN A 14 -8.91 -13.43 -8.77
CA GLN A 14 -8.68 -13.11 -7.35
C GLN A 14 -7.28 -12.54 -7.07
N GLU A 15 -6.48 -12.28 -8.12
CA GLU A 15 -5.11 -11.80 -7.96
C GLU A 15 -4.91 -10.49 -8.72
N MET A 16 -4.42 -9.46 -8.00
CA MET A 16 -4.19 -8.12 -8.54
C MET A 16 -2.77 -7.66 -8.25
N GLU A 17 -2.17 -6.98 -9.22
CA GLU A 17 -0.93 -6.24 -9.04
C GLU A 17 -1.17 -4.74 -9.26
N ILE A 18 -0.67 -3.93 -8.35
CA ILE A 18 -0.75 -2.48 -8.42
C ILE A 18 0.66 -1.91 -8.26
N VAL A 19 1.09 -1.13 -9.23
CA VAL A 19 2.39 -0.43 -9.20
C VAL A 19 2.15 0.96 -8.63
N LEU A 20 2.81 1.25 -7.50
CA LEU A 20 2.65 2.48 -6.74
C LEU A 20 3.98 3.24 -6.67
N TYR A 21 3.91 4.54 -6.94
CA TYR A 21 5.03 5.45 -6.68
C TYR A 21 4.87 6.10 -5.30
N LEU A 22 5.93 6.04 -4.49
CA LEU A 22 5.95 6.65 -3.17
C LEU A 22 6.34 8.13 -3.27
N ASP A 23 5.36 8.97 -3.63
CA ASP A 23 5.55 10.42 -3.75
C ASP A 23 6.10 11.02 -2.43
N PRO A 24 7.25 11.73 -2.46
CA PRO A 24 7.82 12.38 -1.28
C PRO A 24 6.85 13.33 -0.56
N MET A 25 5.86 13.87 -1.27
CA MET A 25 4.84 14.77 -0.74
C MET A 25 3.69 14.03 -0.03
N LEU A 26 3.72 12.70 0.06
CA LEU A 26 2.76 11.96 0.87
C LEU A 26 2.81 12.45 2.32
N TYR A 27 1.63 12.79 2.85
CA TYR A 27 1.46 13.19 4.25
C TYR A 27 2.13 12.23 5.24
N TRP A 28 2.13 10.93 4.92
CA TRP A 28 2.73 9.88 5.74
C TRP A 28 4.23 10.02 5.95
N PHE A 29 4.96 10.73 5.08
CA PHE A 29 6.37 11.00 5.25
C PHE A 29 6.64 12.23 6.14
N ASN A 30 5.64 13.09 6.36
CA ASN A 30 5.81 14.28 7.17
C ASN A 30 5.97 13.91 8.65
N GLY A 31 7.18 14.11 9.18
CA GLY A 31 7.51 13.80 10.57
C GLY A 31 7.69 12.32 10.88
N HIS A 32 7.67 11.44 9.87
CA HIS A 32 7.82 9.99 10.05
C HIS A 32 8.92 9.43 9.13
N PHE A 33 10.20 9.65 9.43
CA PHE A 33 10.74 10.39 10.59
C PHE A 33 11.51 11.63 10.13
N ALA A 34 11.80 12.54 11.07
CA ALA A 34 12.49 13.81 10.77
C ALA A 34 13.81 13.64 9.99
N VAL A 35 14.57 12.57 10.28
CA VAL A 35 15.86 12.29 9.63
C VAL A 35 15.72 11.30 8.47
N GLN A 36 14.88 10.28 8.62
CA GLN A 36 14.69 9.24 7.60
C GLN A 36 13.19 8.99 7.42
N PRO A 37 12.57 9.62 6.41
CA PRO A 37 11.18 9.37 6.07
C PRO A 37 10.98 7.92 5.62
N LEU A 38 9.96 7.25 6.16
CA LEU A 38 9.55 5.92 5.74
C LEU A 38 8.05 5.74 5.89
N LEU A 39 7.47 4.95 5.00
CA LEU A 39 6.04 4.75 4.92
C LEU A 39 5.61 3.87 6.11
N PRO A 40 4.75 4.38 7.01
CA PRO A 40 4.38 3.64 8.20
C PRO A 40 3.55 2.41 7.83
N GLY A 41 3.64 1.36 8.65
CA GLY A 41 2.90 0.11 8.42
C GLY A 41 1.39 0.31 8.30
N VAL A 42 0.82 1.29 9.02
CA VAL A 42 -0.61 1.63 8.92
C VAL A 42 -1.00 2.17 7.55
N ALA A 43 -0.12 2.90 6.86
CA ALA A 43 -0.38 3.39 5.51
C ALA A 43 -0.33 2.23 4.49
N GLN A 44 0.64 1.31 4.66
CA GLN A 44 0.71 0.09 3.84
C GLN A 44 -0.56 -0.75 3.98
N LEU A 45 -1.04 -0.94 5.21
CA LEU A 45 -2.29 -1.66 5.49
C LEU A 45 -3.51 -0.93 4.94
N ASP A 46 -3.60 0.40 5.07
CA ASP A 46 -4.67 1.19 4.45
C ASP A 46 -4.76 0.94 2.93
N TRP A 47 -3.61 0.87 2.26
CA TRP A 47 -3.57 0.63 0.82
C TRP A 47 -4.01 -0.79 0.46
N VAL A 48 -3.51 -1.80 1.18
CA VAL A 48 -3.97 -3.20 1.04
C VAL A 48 -5.49 -3.27 1.18
N MET A 49 -6.04 -2.68 2.25
CA MET A 49 -7.48 -2.73 2.52
C MET A 49 -8.29 -1.98 1.46
N HIS A 50 -7.81 -0.82 1.01
CA HIS A 50 -8.44 -0.05 -0.05
C HIS A 50 -8.52 -0.86 -1.34
N TYR A 51 -7.41 -1.42 -1.83
CA TYR A 51 -7.40 -2.17 -3.07
C TYR A 51 -8.16 -3.50 -2.97
N ALA A 52 -8.03 -4.22 -1.85
CA ALA A 52 -8.74 -5.48 -1.65
C ALA A 52 -10.26 -5.28 -1.65
N THR A 53 -10.77 -4.30 -0.90
CA THR A 53 -12.23 -4.07 -0.79
C THR A 53 -12.83 -3.39 -2.02
N THR A 54 -12.03 -2.71 -2.83
CA THR A 54 -12.52 -2.06 -4.06
C THR A 54 -12.47 -3.00 -5.27
N LEU A 55 -11.52 -3.94 -5.33
CA LEU A 55 -11.25 -4.73 -6.53
C LEU A 55 -11.56 -6.22 -6.39
N LEU A 56 -11.30 -6.82 -5.23
CA LEU A 56 -11.37 -8.27 -5.05
C LEU A 56 -12.55 -8.72 -4.20
N ALA A 57 -12.89 -7.95 -3.16
CA ALA A 57 -13.90 -8.30 -2.17
C ALA A 57 -14.86 -7.13 -1.87
N PRO A 58 -15.62 -6.64 -2.87
CA PRO A 58 -16.58 -5.56 -2.66
C PRO A 58 -17.61 -5.93 -1.60
N GLY A 59 -17.85 -5.01 -0.66
CA GLY A 59 -18.78 -5.19 0.46
C GLY A 59 -18.20 -5.90 1.68
N TRP A 60 -16.99 -6.45 1.59
CA TRP A 60 -16.30 -7.03 2.75
C TRP A 60 -15.73 -5.93 3.65
N ARG A 61 -15.57 -6.26 4.94
CA ARG A 61 -15.01 -5.36 5.95
C ARG A 61 -13.81 -5.97 6.62
N PHE A 62 -12.86 -5.11 6.98
CA PHE A 62 -11.73 -5.50 7.80
C PHE A 62 -12.20 -6.16 9.10
N ARG A 63 -11.57 -7.27 9.47
CA ARG A 63 -11.81 -7.95 10.76
C ARG A 63 -10.57 -7.97 11.63
N SER A 64 -9.46 -8.46 11.09
CA SER A 64 -8.22 -8.66 11.84
C SER A 64 -7.06 -8.91 10.90
N ILE A 65 -5.85 -8.57 11.34
CA ILE A 65 -4.60 -9.04 10.73
C ILE A 65 -4.14 -10.25 11.53
N GLN A 66 -4.04 -11.42 10.90
CA GLN A 66 -3.54 -12.62 11.56
C GLN A 66 -2.01 -12.56 11.75
N ASN A 67 -1.29 -12.04 10.75
CA ASN A 67 0.15 -11.85 10.79
C ASN A 67 0.55 -10.77 9.79
N VAL A 68 1.55 -9.96 10.15
CA VAL A 68 2.16 -8.97 9.26
C VAL A 68 3.64 -8.86 9.58
N LYS A 69 4.48 -8.74 8.54
CA LYS A 69 5.92 -8.57 8.67
C LYS A 69 6.38 -7.44 7.75
N PHE A 70 7.07 -6.46 8.32
CA PHE A 70 7.73 -5.39 7.59
C PHE A 70 9.23 -5.69 7.57
N LEU A 71 9.71 -6.27 6.47
CA LEU A 71 11.09 -6.77 6.37
C LEU A 71 12.09 -5.70 5.91
N ALA A 72 11.62 -4.67 5.21
CA ALA A 72 12.43 -3.56 4.72
C ALA A 72 11.64 -2.24 4.80
N PRO A 73 12.33 -1.11 5.03
CA PRO A 73 11.69 0.20 5.00
C PRO A 73 11.27 0.56 3.57
N LEU A 74 10.10 1.19 3.44
CA LEU A 74 9.65 1.81 2.20
C LEU A 74 9.90 3.32 2.30
N ILE A 75 10.79 3.85 1.46
CA ILE A 75 11.25 5.24 1.51
C ILE A 75 10.68 6.05 0.35
N PRO A 76 10.68 7.40 0.41
CA PRO A 76 10.26 8.25 -0.70
C PRO A 76 10.95 7.92 -2.03
N GLU A 77 10.30 8.28 -3.13
CA GLU A 77 10.78 8.10 -4.51
C GLU A 77 10.96 6.65 -4.96
N THR A 78 10.52 5.70 -4.14
CA THR A 78 10.56 4.27 -4.49
C THR A 78 9.31 3.89 -5.26
N THR A 79 9.46 3.04 -6.28
CA THR A 79 8.35 2.34 -6.91
C THR A 79 8.19 0.97 -6.26
N VAL A 80 6.98 0.64 -5.83
CA VAL A 80 6.65 -0.63 -5.18
C VAL A 80 5.51 -1.33 -5.91
N THR A 81 5.53 -2.66 -5.91
CA THR A 81 4.42 -3.47 -6.38
C THR A 81 3.65 -4.01 -5.20
N LEU A 82 2.36 -3.69 -5.11
CA LEU A 82 1.41 -4.33 -4.21
C LEU A 82 0.77 -5.52 -4.95
N GLN A 83 1.05 -6.73 -4.47
CA GLN A 83 0.38 -7.95 -4.91
C GLN A 83 -0.72 -8.31 -3.91
N LEU A 84 -1.92 -8.56 -4.40
CA LEU A 84 -3.07 -9.04 -3.63
C LEU A 84 -3.51 -10.40 -4.18
N THR A 85 -3.78 -11.33 -3.28
CA THR A 85 -4.15 -12.74 -3.55
C THR A 85 -5.18 -13.23 -2.54
#